data_AF-A0A5C8AMP4-F1
#
_entry.id   AF-A0A5C8AMP4-F1
#
_cell.length_a   1.000
_cell.length_b   1.000
_cell.length_c   1.000
_cell.angle_alpha   90.00
_cell.angle_beta   90.00
_cell.angle_gamma   90.00
#
_symmetry.space_group_name_H-M   'P 1'
#
loop_
_entity.id
_entity.type
_entity.pdbx_description
1 polymer ?
#
loop_
_entity_poly.entity_id
_entity_poly.type
_entity_poly.pdbx_seq_one_letter_code
_entity_poly.pdbx_strand_id
1 'polypeptide(L)'
;MFFRVAIVCCWVVCASVVPNPSLRPVFGVQVRPQTGSNMFTFVAFLDNGRELTYRKILNTDDFVRIASGHWPSIYNPTRENLLEKNRIACGMFNDSIHLKLIPYCFATDSLWKIRFSEYPFNNGSGKGWAGDYSKPSARQALYLKENYKVDNVDHNYFLDTNFWKIMRDIQDTAWIAHYKSLK
;
A
#
# COMPACT_ATOMS: atom_id res chain seq x y z
N MET A 1 -11.92 -59.74 16.51
CA MET A 1 -11.83 -58.61 17.46
C MET A 1 -10.69 -57.62 17.17
N PHE A 2 -9.97 -57.73 16.03
CA PHE A 2 -8.83 -56.83 15.71
C PHE A 2 -9.15 -55.68 14.74
N PHE A 3 -10.28 -55.74 14.02
CA PHE A 3 -10.59 -54.77 12.95
C PHE A 3 -11.17 -53.44 13.46
N ARG A 4 -11.77 -53.42 14.67
CA ARG A 4 -12.40 -52.21 15.24
C ARG A 4 -11.39 -51.22 15.82
N VAL A 5 -10.21 -51.69 16.24
CA VAL A 5 -9.16 -50.83 16.82
C VAL A 5 -8.40 -50.07 15.73
N ALA A 6 -8.20 -50.67 14.56
CA ALA A 6 -7.48 -50.06 13.44
C ALA A 6 -8.21 -48.81 12.86
N ILE A 7 -9.55 -48.82 12.83
CA ILE A 7 -10.34 -47.72 12.29
C ILE A 7 -10.28 -46.48 13.20
N VAL A 8 -10.18 -46.67 14.52
CA VAL A 8 -10.08 -45.56 15.49
C VAL A 8 -8.71 -44.87 15.41
N CYS A 9 -7.63 -45.63 15.25
CA CYS A 9 -6.29 -45.04 15.08
C CYS A 9 -6.15 -44.25 13.77
N CYS A 10 -6.83 -44.67 12.69
CA CYS A 10 -6.78 -43.95 11.42
C CYS A 10 -7.53 -42.60 11.47
N TRP A 11 -8.55 -42.47 12.31
CA TRP A 11 -9.29 -41.22 12.52
C TRP A 11 -8.47 -40.16 13.28
N VAL A 12 -7.65 -40.58 14.24
CA VAL A 12 -6.84 -39.65 15.05
C VAL A 12 -5.66 -39.08 14.25
N VAL A 13 -5.11 -39.84 13.30
CA VAL A 13 -4.00 -39.37 12.44
C VAL A 13 -4.48 -38.41 11.33
N CYS A 14 -5.77 -38.45 10.98
CA CYS A 14 -6.38 -37.52 10.01
C CYS A 14 -6.94 -36.24 10.64
N ALA A 15 -6.79 -36.04 11.96
CA ALA A 15 -7.00 -34.73 12.58
C ALA A 15 -5.84 -33.80 12.15
N SER A 16 -5.89 -33.38 10.90
CA SER A 16 -5.01 -32.37 10.33
C SER A 16 -5.00 -31.18 11.27
N VAL A 17 -3.84 -30.92 11.88
CA VAL A 17 -3.58 -29.65 12.55
C VAL A 17 -3.76 -28.59 11.48
N VAL A 18 -4.90 -27.91 11.47
CA VAL A 18 -5.10 -26.74 10.64
C VAL A 18 -4.28 -25.65 11.33
N PRO A 19 -3.11 -25.25 10.79
CA PRO A 19 -2.37 -24.16 11.39
C PRO A 19 -3.30 -22.94 11.43
N ASN A 20 -3.41 -22.31 12.60
CA ASN A 20 -4.12 -21.05 12.70
C ASN A 20 -3.49 -20.09 11.67
N PRO A 21 -4.29 -19.48 10.79
CA PRO A 21 -3.74 -18.60 9.78
C PRO A 21 -2.98 -17.47 10.48
N SER A 22 -1.68 -17.37 10.22
CA SER A 22 -0.87 -16.28 10.74
C SER A 22 -1.39 -14.97 10.15
N LEU A 23 -1.90 -14.07 11.01
CA LEU A 23 -2.37 -12.76 10.57
C LEU A 23 -1.19 -11.97 10.03
N ARG A 24 -1.21 -11.72 8.73
CA ARG A 24 -0.15 -11.01 8.01
C ARG A 24 -0.56 -9.55 7.80
N PRO A 25 0.25 -8.57 8.24
CA PRO A 25 -0.02 -7.18 7.93
C PRO A 25 0.05 -6.89 6.43
N VAL A 26 -0.94 -6.15 5.93
CA VAL A 26 -1.00 -5.70 4.53
C VAL A 26 -1.27 -4.21 4.51
N PHE A 27 -0.37 -3.44 3.90
CA PHE A 27 -0.59 -2.02 3.62
C PHE A 27 -1.17 -1.82 2.23
N GLY A 28 -1.87 -0.70 2.06
CA GLY A 28 -2.35 -0.30 0.76
C GLY A 28 -2.54 1.20 0.62
N VAL A 29 -2.63 1.64 -0.62
CA VAL A 29 -2.98 3.02 -0.97
C VAL A 29 -3.99 3.03 -2.09
N GLN A 30 -4.97 3.93 -2.00
CA GLN A 30 -5.89 4.24 -3.07
C GLN A 30 -5.70 5.71 -3.44
N VAL A 31 -5.68 6.01 -4.73
CA VAL A 31 -5.49 7.38 -5.25
C VAL A 31 -6.84 7.86 -5.78
N ARG A 32 -7.65 8.44 -4.90
CA ARG A 32 -8.96 9.00 -5.25
C ARG A 32 -9.20 10.31 -4.51
N PRO A 33 -9.95 11.25 -5.10
CA PRO A 33 -10.45 12.41 -4.36
C PRO A 33 -11.27 11.96 -3.15
N GLN A 34 -10.99 12.56 -2.00
CA GLN A 34 -11.83 12.45 -0.82
C GLN A 34 -12.37 13.80 -0.41
N THR A 35 -13.37 13.80 0.47
CA THR A 35 -13.87 15.01 1.11
C THR A 35 -12.74 15.66 1.91
N GLY A 36 -12.20 16.78 1.41
CA GLY A 36 -11.01 17.45 1.94
C GLY A 36 -9.89 17.58 0.89
N SER A 37 -8.71 18.09 1.28
CA SER A 37 -7.56 18.27 0.39
C SER A 37 -6.72 17.00 0.14
N ASN A 38 -7.15 15.84 0.64
CA ASN A 38 -6.41 14.58 0.55
C ASN A 38 -6.75 13.79 -0.73
N MET A 39 -5.72 13.40 -1.50
CA MET A 39 -5.85 12.73 -2.81
C MET A 39 -5.65 11.23 -2.79
N PHE A 40 -5.29 10.71 -1.62
CA PHE A 40 -5.01 9.30 -1.44
C PHE A 40 -5.39 8.87 -0.04
N THR A 41 -5.49 7.57 0.14
CA THR A 41 -5.88 6.97 1.42
C THR A 41 -5.04 5.77 1.67
N PHE A 42 -4.24 5.84 2.72
CA PHE A 42 -3.55 4.67 3.22
C PHE A 42 -4.52 3.81 4.00
N VAL A 43 -4.37 2.51 3.84
CA VAL A 43 -5.11 1.50 4.57
C VAL A 43 -4.14 0.44 5.06
N ALA A 44 -4.43 -0.13 6.21
CA ALA A 44 -3.79 -1.33 6.71
C ALA A 44 -4.85 -2.39 7.02
N PHE A 45 -4.51 -3.64 6.74
CA PHE A 45 -5.34 -4.82 6.97
C PHE A 45 -4.51 -5.91 7.66
N LEU A 46 -5.21 -6.88 8.22
CA LEU A 46 -4.65 -8.18 8.57
C LEU A 46 -5.23 -9.24 7.63
N ASP A 47 -4.34 -9.85 6.85
CA ASP A 47 -4.63 -10.92 5.92
C ASP A 47 -4.55 -12.27 6.66
N ASN A 48 -5.65 -13.00 6.69
CA ASN A 48 -5.73 -14.35 7.26
C ASN A 48 -5.57 -15.46 6.21
N GLY A 49 -5.17 -15.12 4.98
CA GLY A 49 -5.04 -16.04 3.85
C GLY A 49 -6.36 -16.34 3.12
N ARG A 50 -7.50 -15.84 3.60
CA ARG A 50 -8.81 -15.94 2.96
C ARG A 50 -9.42 -14.57 2.67
N GLU A 51 -9.30 -13.66 3.63
CA GLU A 51 -9.89 -12.33 3.58
C GLU A 51 -9.00 -11.29 4.29
N LEU A 52 -9.19 -10.03 3.88
CA LEU A 52 -8.59 -8.88 4.54
C LEU A 52 -9.51 -8.41 5.67
N THR A 53 -9.05 -8.58 6.90
CA THR A 53 -9.76 -8.21 8.13
C THR A 53 -9.09 -7.01 8.79
N TYR A 54 -9.71 -6.45 9.83
CA TYR A 54 -9.17 -5.32 10.61
C TYR A 54 -8.70 -4.14 9.75
N ARG A 55 -9.58 -3.62 8.89
CA ARG A 55 -9.28 -2.45 8.07
C ARG A 55 -9.08 -1.22 8.97
N LYS A 56 -7.93 -0.57 8.87
CA LYS A 56 -7.66 0.75 9.44
C LYS A 56 -7.29 1.74 8.35
N ILE A 57 -7.97 2.89 8.31
CA ILE A 57 -7.57 4.02 7.48
C ILE A 57 -6.47 4.79 8.20
N LEU A 58 -5.41 5.15 7.48
CA LEU A 58 -4.25 5.86 8.00
C LEU A 58 -4.09 7.19 7.27
N ASN A 59 -3.72 8.23 8.00
CA ASN A 59 -3.13 9.43 7.40
C ASN A 59 -1.64 9.16 7.10
N THR A 60 -0.98 10.08 6.38
CA THR A 60 0.44 9.93 6.01
C THR A 60 1.34 9.78 7.24
N ASP A 61 1.12 10.61 8.25
CA ASP A 61 1.87 10.59 9.51
C ASP A 61 1.82 9.23 10.22
N ASP A 62 0.62 8.70 10.43
CA ASP A 62 0.37 7.42 11.07
C ASP A 62 0.98 6.28 10.26
N PHE A 63 0.83 6.33 8.93
CA PHE A 63 1.47 5.37 8.04
C PHE A 63 2.98 5.39 8.24
N VAL A 64 3.63 6.55 8.17
CA VAL A 64 5.09 6.66 8.32
C VAL A 64 5.55 6.21 9.70
N ARG A 65 4.86 6.61 10.78
CA ARG A 65 5.21 6.20 12.14
C ARG A 65 5.08 4.69 12.36
N ILE A 66 4.03 4.07 11.80
CA ILE A 66 3.82 2.62 11.89
C ILE A 66 4.82 1.88 11.00
N ALA A 67 4.97 2.28 9.74
CA ALA A 67 5.81 1.60 8.76
C ALA A 67 7.31 1.75 9.07
N SER A 68 7.74 2.84 9.70
CA SER A 68 9.12 2.99 10.20
C SER A 68 9.42 2.17 11.47
N GLY A 69 8.40 1.55 12.10
CA GLY A 69 8.53 0.86 13.37
C GLY A 69 8.57 1.78 14.60
N HIS A 70 8.46 3.11 14.39
CA HIS A 70 8.49 4.09 15.46
C HIS A 70 7.32 3.92 16.43
N TRP A 71 6.10 3.71 15.92
CA TRP A 71 4.92 3.40 16.74
C TRP A 71 4.60 1.91 16.77
N PRO A 72 4.27 1.34 17.94
CA PRO A 72 3.82 -0.04 18.03
C PRO A 72 2.47 -0.19 17.32
N SER A 73 2.31 -1.27 16.56
CA SER A 73 1.08 -1.52 15.82
C SER A 73 0.91 -2.99 15.50
N ILE A 74 -0.33 -3.46 15.47
CA ILE A 74 -0.67 -4.80 14.97
C ILE A 74 -0.29 -4.99 13.49
N TYR A 75 -0.14 -3.87 12.75
CA TYR A 75 0.27 -3.87 11.34
C TYR A 75 1.80 -3.82 11.15
N ASN A 76 2.58 -3.67 12.23
CA ASN A 76 4.03 -3.80 12.22
C ASN A 76 4.50 -4.31 13.61
N PRO A 77 4.18 -5.56 13.97
CA PRO A 77 4.39 -6.07 15.33
C PRO A 77 5.87 -6.21 15.68
N THR A 78 6.73 -6.47 14.69
CA THR A 78 8.19 -6.59 14.84
C THR A 78 8.89 -5.24 14.93
N ARG A 79 8.18 -4.14 14.64
CA ARG A 79 8.73 -2.78 14.58
C ARG A 79 9.93 -2.67 13.65
N GLU A 80 9.94 -3.46 12.57
CA GLU A 80 10.96 -3.34 11.53
C GLU A 80 10.74 -2.06 10.72
N ASN A 81 11.82 -1.47 10.20
CA ASN A 81 11.71 -0.32 9.31
C ASN A 81 11.30 -0.78 7.90
N LEU A 82 10.00 -0.92 7.68
CA LEU A 82 9.43 -1.35 6.40
C LEU A 82 9.72 -0.36 5.27
N LEU A 83 9.89 0.93 5.60
CA LEU A 83 10.17 1.98 4.61
C LEU A 83 11.56 1.78 4.01
N GLU A 84 12.56 1.58 4.86
CA GLU A 84 13.94 1.30 4.46
C GLU A 84 14.06 -0.05 3.74
N LYS A 85 13.42 -1.10 4.29
CA LYS A 85 13.36 -2.44 3.67
C LYS A 85 12.82 -2.41 2.25
N ASN A 86 11.83 -1.57 1.97
CA ASN A 86 11.22 -1.43 0.66
C ASN A 86 11.84 -0.32 -0.22
N ARG A 87 12.89 0.36 0.27
CA ARG A 87 13.59 1.47 -0.41
C ARG A 87 12.64 2.62 -0.75
N ILE A 88 11.87 3.05 0.23
CA ILE A 88 10.96 4.18 0.11
C ILE A 88 11.58 5.38 0.81
N ALA A 89 11.70 6.51 0.12
CA ALA A 89 12.11 7.79 0.69
C ALA A 89 10.96 8.37 1.54
N CYS A 90 10.65 7.70 2.63
CA CYS A 90 9.76 8.15 3.68
C CYS A 90 10.39 7.74 5.01
N GLY A 91 10.12 8.48 6.07
CA GLY A 91 10.75 8.20 7.36
C GLY A 91 10.49 9.26 8.40
N MET A 92 11.18 9.10 9.52
CA MET A 92 11.16 10.02 10.64
C MET A 92 12.36 10.96 10.51
N PHE A 93 12.11 12.25 10.28
CA PHE A 93 13.13 13.27 10.06
C PHE A 93 13.24 14.18 11.29
N ASN A 94 14.44 14.66 11.60
CA ASN A 94 14.60 15.64 12.66
C ASN A 94 14.35 17.04 12.10
N ASP A 95 13.36 17.74 12.63
CA ASP A 95 13.14 19.13 12.29
C ASP A 95 14.23 19.99 12.94
N SER A 96 15.04 20.65 12.12
CA SER A 96 16.13 21.54 12.55
C SER A 96 15.65 22.71 13.41
N ILE A 97 14.39 23.13 13.27
CA ILE A 97 13.83 24.29 13.97
C ILE A 97 13.30 23.89 15.35
N HIS A 98 12.46 22.86 15.40
CA HIS A 98 11.81 22.45 16.65
C HIS A 98 12.52 21.30 17.37
N LEU A 99 13.59 20.74 16.80
CA LEU A 99 14.32 19.57 17.31
C LEU A 99 13.38 18.40 17.60
N LYS A 100 12.34 18.26 16.77
CA LYS A 100 11.29 17.26 16.89
C LYS A 100 11.38 16.29 15.72
N LEU A 101 11.16 15.02 16.04
CA LEU A 101 11.08 13.97 15.05
C LEU A 101 9.72 14.01 14.35
N ILE A 102 9.70 14.39 13.07
CA ILE A 102 8.48 14.51 12.26
C ILE A 102 8.43 13.39 11.21
N PRO A 103 7.27 12.73 11.03
CA PRO A 103 7.08 11.82 9.90
C PRO A 103 6.98 12.62 8.61
N TYR A 104 7.64 12.16 7.55
CA TYR A 104 7.48 12.74 6.23
C TYR A 104 7.66 11.68 5.13
N CYS A 105 7.01 11.89 3.99
CA CYS A 105 7.01 10.92 2.90
C CYS A 105 7.09 11.61 1.54
N PHE A 106 8.25 11.54 0.88
CA PHE A 106 8.43 12.17 -0.43
C PHE A 106 7.56 11.51 -1.51
N ALA A 107 7.30 10.21 -1.36
CA ALA A 107 6.49 9.43 -2.27
C ALA A 107 5.03 9.94 -2.35
N THR A 108 4.47 10.44 -1.24
CA THR A 108 3.06 10.90 -1.21
C THR A 108 2.81 12.15 -2.03
N ASP A 109 3.82 13.02 -2.18
CA ASP A 109 3.70 14.29 -2.89
C ASP A 109 3.47 14.10 -4.40
N SER A 110 3.74 12.89 -4.90
CA SER A 110 3.59 12.56 -6.32
C SER A 110 2.50 11.52 -6.61
N LEU A 111 1.89 10.88 -5.60
CA LEU A 111 0.86 9.85 -5.82
C LEU A 111 -0.32 10.34 -6.65
N TRP A 112 -0.79 11.56 -6.42
CA TRP A 112 -1.92 12.14 -7.15
C TRP A 112 -1.68 12.22 -8.67
N LYS A 113 -0.42 12.32 -9.10
CA LYS A 113 -0.02 12.47 -10.51
C LYS A 113 -0.27 11.20 -11.31
N ILE A 114 -0.41 10.04 -10.67
CA ILE A 114 -0.84 8.79 -11.31
C ILE A 114 -2.23 8.96 -11.92
N ARG A 115 -3.10 9.70 -11.24
CA ARG A 115 -4.51 9.86 -11.57
C ARG A 115 -4.80 11.12 -12.38
N PHE A 116 -4.20 12.24 -12.02
CA PHE A 116 -4.53 13.54 -12.60
C PHE A 116 -3.35 14.12 -13.37
N SER A 117 -3.62 14.72 -14.53
CA SER A 117 -2.63 15.48 -15.27
C SER A 117 -2.42 16.88 -14.72
N GLU A 118 -3.28 17.38 -13.84
CA GLU A 118 -3.17 18.70 -13.20
C GLU A 118 -3.63 18.60 -11.75
N TYR A 119 -3.12 19.49 -10.89
CA TYR A 119 -3.45 19.43 -9.46
C TYR A 119 -4.94 19.75 -9.24
N PRO A 120 -5.74 18.87 -8.61
CA PRO A 120 -7.20 19.01 -8.58
C PRO A 120 -7.82 20.14 -7.74
N PHE A 121 -7.05 20.93 -6.95
CA PHE A 121 -7.64 21.89 -5.99
C PHE A 121 -7.22 23.38 -6.14
N ASN A 122 -6.50 23.80 -7.20
CA ASN A 122 -5.96 25.18 -7.43
C ASN A 122 -5.00 25.69 -6.29
N ASN A 123 -3.82 26.31 -6.46
CA ASN A 123 -3.16 27.12 -7.49
C ASN A 123 -1.71 26.60 -7.79
N GLY A 124 -1.58 25.46 -8.49
CA GLY A 124 -0.28 24.92 -8.98
C GLY A 124 0.59 24.18 -7.94
N SER A 125 1.49 23.26 -8.30
CA SER A 125 2.46 23.36 -9.40
C SER A 125 2.68 22.04 -10.18
N GLY A 126 2.53 22.13 -11.50
CA GLY A 126 2.99 21.13 -12.47
C GLY A 126 1.90 20.26 -13.10
N LYS A 127 2.14 19.85 -14.36
CA LYS A 127 1.36 18.77 -14.97
C LYS A 127 1.74 17.45 -14.31
N GLY A 128 0.75 16.71 -13.82
CA GLY A 128 0.87 15.33 -13.38
C GLY A 128 1.24 14.37 -14.51
N TRP A 129 1.08 13.06 -14.26
CA TRP A 129 1.61 12.02 -15.15
C TRP A 129 0.53 11.29 -15.94
N ALA A 130 -0.74 11.44 -15.55
CA ALA A 130 -1.87 10.91 -16.28
C ALA A 130 -1.98 11.53 -17.68
N GLY A 131 -2.48 10.75 -18.63
CA GLY A 131 -2.66 11.13 -20.03
C GLY A 131 -3.80 12.14 -20.23
N ASP A 132 -4.82 12.12 -19.36
CA ASP A 132 -5.96 13.03 -19.38
C ASP A 132 -6.12 13.80 -18.05
N TYR A 133 -6.98 14.82 -18.08
CA TYR A 133 -7.22 15.72 -16.94
C TYR A 133 -7.65 14.98 -15.67
N SER A 134 -8.63 14.08 -15.78
CA SER A 134 -9.28 13.44 -14.63
C SER A 134 -8.93 11.98 -14.43
N LYS A 135 -8.29 11.33 -15.41
CA LYS A 135 -8.04 9.90 -15.40
C LYS A 135 -6.80 9.52 -16.23
N PRO A 136 -6.22 8.33 -15.99
CA PRO A 136 -5.19 7.79 -16.87
C PRO A 136 -5.72 7.51 -18.28
N SER A 137 -4.82 7.52 -19.27
CA SER A 137 -5.10 7.05 -20.63
C SER A 137 -5.44 5.55 -20.64
N ALA A 138 -5.99 5.04 -21.74
CA ALA A 138 -6.28 3.61 -21.87
C ALA A 138 -5.01 2.74 -21.69
N ARG A 139 -3.87 3.18 -22.25
CA ARG A 139 -2.59 2.48 -22.09
C ARG A 139 -2.06 2.55 -20.65
N GLN A 140 -2.23 3.68 -19.97
CA GLN A 140 -1.86 3.79 -18.55
C GLN A 140 -2.73 2.91 -17.66
N ALA A 141 -4.04 2.89 -17.88
CA ALA A 141 -4.95 2.03 -17.14
C ALA A 141 -4.59 0.54 -17.34
N LEU A 142 -4.29 0.14 -18.59
CA LEU A 142 -3.81 -1.21 -18.88
C LEU A 142 -2.47 -1.51 -18.17
N TYR A 143 -1.53 -0.58 -18.21
CA TYR A 143 -0.25 -0.70 -17.51
C TYR A 143 -0.44 -0.90 -16.01
N LEU A 144 -1.33 -0.12 -15.38
CA LEU A 144 -1.64 -0.25 -13.94
C LEU A 144 -2.28 -1.60 -13.61
N LYS A 145 -3.21 -2.05 -14.45
CA LYS A 145 -3.85 -3.37 -14.33
C LYS A 145 -2.82 -4.50 -14.41
N GLU A 146 -1.95 -4.48 -15.41
CA GLU A 146 -0.99 -5.56 -15.64
C GLU A 146 0.10 -5.60 -14.58
N ASN A 147 0.66 -4.42 -14.23
CA ASN A 147 1.86 -4.30 -13.39
C ASN A 147 1.56 -4.20 -11.89
N TYR A 148 0.36 -3.78 -11.50
CA TYR A 148 -0.03 -3.57 -10.11
C TYR A 148 -1.36 -4.22 -9.73
N LYS A 149 -2.03 -4.91 -10.66
CA LYS A 149 -3.35 -5.55 -10.44
C LYS A 149 -4.43 -4.56 -9.98
N VAL A 150 -4.34 -3.32 -10.49
CA VAL A 150 -5.31 -2.24 -10.22
C VAL A 150 -6.07 -1.94 -11.52
N ASP A 151 -7.29 -2.46 -11.62
CA ASP A 151 -8.17 -2.22 -12.78
C ASP A 151 -8.71 -0.78 -12.82
N ASN A 152 -9.06 -0.25 -11.65
CA ASN A 152 -9.59 1.10 -11.52
C ASN A 152 -8.97 1.81 -10.31
N VAL A 153 -8.24 2.88 -10.59
CA VAL A 153 -7.51 3.67 -9.58
C VAL A 153 -8.46 4.34 -8.56
N ASP A 154 -9.73 4.59 -8.93
CA ASP A 154 -10.73 5.17 -8.02
C ASP A 154 -11.25 4.20 -6.97
N HIS A 155 -11.36 2.93 -7.33
CA HIS A 155 -12.10 1.95 -6.54
C HIS A 155 -11.18 0.92 -5.90
N ASN A 156 -10.03 0.65 -6.52
CA ASN A 156 -9.11 -0.38 -6.08
C ASN A 156 -7.93 0.22 -5.32
N TYR A 157 -7.42 -0.55 -4.37
CA TYR A 157 -6.20 -0.25 -3.65
C TYR A 157 -5.02 -0.91 -4.38
N PHE A 158 -3.89 -0.22 -4.44
CA PHE A 158 -2.60 -0.89 -4.53
C PHE A 158 -2.37 -1.57 -3.18
N LEU A 159 -2.29 -2.89 -3.16
CA LEU A 159 -2.17 -3.68 -1.93
C LEU A 159 -0.83 -4.41 -1.85
N ASP A 160 -0.33 -4.54 -0.64
CA ASP A 160 0.78 -5.40 -0.27
C ASP A 160 2.03 -5.22 -1.15
N THR A 161 2.43 -6.24 -1.91
CA THR A 161 3.60 -6.16 -2.79
C THR A 161 3.45 -5.04 -3.82
N ASN A 162 2.24 -4.84 -4.36
CA ASN A 162 1.99 -3.77 -5.34
C ASN A 162 1.94 -2.39 -4.70
N PHE A 163 1.54 -2.32 -3.42
CA PHE A 163 1.64 -1.09 -2.63
C PHE A 163 3.10 -0.64 -2.48
N TRP A 164 3.97 -1.53 -2.00
CA TRP A 164 5.39 -1.20 -1.83
C TRP A 164 6.06 -0.91 -3.18
N LYS A 165 5.68 -1.66 -4.22
CA LYS A 165 6.16 -1.45 -5.59
C LYS A 165 5.78 -0.05 -6.11
N ILE A 166 4.51 0.37 -6.06
CA ILE A 166 4.13 1.68 -6.57
C ILE A 166 4.81 2.81 -5.78
N MET A 167 4.88 2.68 -4.46
CA MET A 167 5.54 3.69 -3.61
C MET A 167 7.03 3.85 -3.94
N ARG A 168 7.69 2.78 -4.39
CA ARG A 168 9.06 2.82 -4.89
C ARG A 168 9.14 3.41 -6.31
N ASP A 169 8.32 2.92 -7.22
CA ASP A 169 8.39 3.27 -8.64
C ASP A 169 8.08 4.75 -8.90
N ILE A 170 7.20 5.37 -8.11
CA ILE A 170 6.92 6.82 -8.23
C ILE A 170 8.08 7.73 -7.83
N GLN A 171 9.14 7.18 -7.24
CA GLN A 171 10.37 7.92 -6.94
C GLN A 171 11.38 7.84 -8.10
N ASP A 172 11.17 6.93 -9.06
CA ASP A 172 12.08 6.71 -10.19
C ASP A 172 11.68 7.56 -11.40
N THR A 173 12.58 8.46 -11.80
CA THR A 173 12.41 9.32 -12.98
C THR A 173 12.23 8.55 -14.29
N ALA A 174 12.86 7.38 -14.44
CA ALA A 174 12.71 6.55 -15.64
C ALA A 174 11.31 5.93 -15.71
N TRP A 175 10.81 5.42 -14.58
CA TRP A 175 9.44 4.95 -14.47
C TRP A 175 8.44 6.05 -14.77
N ILE A 176 8.64 7.26 -14.21
CA ILE A 176 7.78 8.42 -14.46
C ILE A 176 7.77 8.76 -15.95
N ALA A 177 8.93 8.81 -16.61
CA ALA A 177 9.03 9.13 -18.04
C ALA A 177 8.29 8.10 -18.90
N HIS A 178 8.45 6.81 -18.57
CA HIS A 178 7.74 5.73 -19.23
C HIS A 178 6.22 5.83 -19.02
N TYR A 179 5.75 5.96 -17.77
CA TYR A 179 4.33 6.05 -17.49
C TYR A 179 3.66 7.24 -18.21
N LYS A 180 4.35 8.38 -18.29
CA LYS A 180 3.88 9.57 -19.03
C LYS A 180 3.81 9.38 -20.55
N SER A 181 4.62 8.49 -21.12
CA SER A 181 4.64 8.25 -22.57
C SER A 181 3.48 7.35 -23.02
N LEU A 182 2.86 6.62 -22.09
CA LEU A 182 1.69 5.78 -22.34
C LEU A 182 0.46 6.66 -22.60
N LYS A 183 0.12 6.87 -23.86
CA LYS A 183 -1.10 7.56 -24.32
C LYS A 183 -1.96 6.62 -25.14
#